data_AF-X0A1S2-F1
#
_entry.id   AF-X0A1S2-F1
#
_cell.length_a   1.000
_cell.length_b   1.000
_cell.length_c   1.000
_cell.angle_alpha   90.00
_cell.angle_beta   90.00
_cell.angle_gamma   90.00
#
_symmetry.space_group_name_H-M   'P 1'
#
loop_
_entity.id
_entity.type
_entity.pdbx_description
1 polymer ?
#
loop_
_entity_poly.entity_id
_entity_poly.type
_entity_poly.pdbx_seq_one_letter_code
_entity_poly.pdbx_strand_id
1 'polypeptide(L)'
;MASKTLVAAFVAACFMSSSNASPCKVSSRSRDVSTSTEALTSTLKASMTTQTAFSSTVLSSTEDETITVTQSESSTETSAASDDVTTTAILSTTEILSTTDPATTLSTTQVSSTVEVSGSTTTTTEATAATQYILNGEFDDEITAPWQLVNDGTLALDATIKHDGRSSGHLTSETNYIWQPFNSLQAGVTYSVSAWVRTGSGCDQASIWCGYNGGTAQQMDFSISSANTWQQISNFCNYNQAQVAAGGLSLYIGIDCMTTEDTWFDSVTVSA
;
A
#
# COMPACT_ATOMS: atom_id res chain seq x y z
N MET A 1 -0.42 -62.13 13.68
CA MET A 1 1.01 -62.26 13.32
C MET A 1 1.19 -61.83 11.87
N ALA A 2 1.90 -60.72 11.62
CA ALA A 2 2.60 -60.40 10.37
C ALA A 2 3.11 -58.95 10.46
N SER A 3 4.31 -58.75 11.01
CA SER A 3 5.06 -57.51 10.79
C SER A 3 5.62 -57.50 9.37
N LYS A 4 5.73 -56.32 8.74
CA LYS A 4 6.81 -56.02 7.80
C LYS A 4 6.93 -54.52 7.51
N THR A 5 7.97 -53.95 8.10
CA THR A 5 8.58 -52.67 7.76
C THR A 5 8.92 -52.62 6.28
N LEU A 6 8.70 -51.48 5.62
CA LEU A 6 9.33 -51.17 4.34
C LEU A 6 10.27 -49.98 4.51
N VAL A 7 11.48 -50.15 3.98
CA VAL A 7 12.63 -49.26 4.13
C VAL A 7 12.61 -48.22 3.01
N ALA A 8 12.78 -46.94 3.36
CA ALA A 8 12.96 -45.89 2.38
C ALA A 8 14.36 -45.96 1.76
N ALA A 9 14.44 -45.97 0.43
CA ALA A 9 15.71 -45.94 -0.30
C ALA A 9 16.01 -44.50 -0.78
N PHE A 10 17.11 -43.92 -0.30
CA PHE A 10 17.63 -42.66 -0.82
C PHE A 10 18.44 -42.92 -2.09
N VAL A 11 18.08 -42.26 -3.19
CA VAL A 11 18.89 -42.21 -4.42
C VAL A 11 19.60 -40.86 -4.46
N ALA A 12 20.91 -40.87 -4.20
CA ALA A 12 21.77 -39.71 -4.39
C ALA A 12 22.13 -39.56 -5.87
N ALA A 13 21.70 -38.48 -6.51
CA ALA A 13 22.09 -38.13 -7.87
C ALA A 13 23.31 -37.20 -7.84
N CYS A 14 24.44 -37.66 -8.35
CA CYS A 14 25.66 -36.86 -8.46
C CYS A 14 25.54 -35.85 -9.62
N PHE A 15 25.59 -34.55 -9.33
CA PHE A 15 25.83 -33.54 -10.35
C PHE A 15 27.31 -33.56 -10.77
N MET A 16 27.59 -33.99 -12.00
CA MET A 16 28.93 -33.87 -12.57
C MET A 16 29.12 -32.46 -13.13
N SER A 17 30.10 -31.74 -12.61
CA SER A 17 30.61 -30.51 -13.23
C SER A 17 31.35 -30.84 -14.53
N SER A 18 30.97 -30.19 -15.63
CA SER A 18 31.72 -30.20 -16.89
C SER A 18 32.11 -28.79 -17.30
N SER A 19 33.29 -28.36 -16.83
CA SER A 19 33.95 -27.16 -17.36
C SER A 19 34.34 -27.39 -18.82
N ASN A 20 33.96 -26.48 -19.72
CA ASN A 20 34.57 -26.34 -21.04
C ASN A 20 35.14 -24.93 -21.18
N ALA A 21 36.47 -24.84 -21.27
CA ALA A 21 37.19 -23.63 -21.61
C ALA A 21 37.80 -23.79 -23.02
N SER A 22 37.72 -22.75 -23.84
CA SER A 22 38.62 -22.56 -24.99
C SER A 22 38.65 -21.09 -25.43
N PRO A 23 39.74 -20.61 -26.07
CA PRO A 23 40.19 -19.24 -25.79
C PRO A 23 40.41 -18.35 -27.03
N CYS A 24 40.76 -17.09 -26.73
CA CYS A 24 41.49 -16.13 -27.56
C CYS A 24 40.78 -15.49 -28.78
N LYS A 25 40.54 -14.17 -28.67
CA LYS A 25 41.11 -13.22 -29.64
C LYS A 25 41.50 -11.91 -28.96
N VAL A 26 42.79 -11.62 -28.91
CA VAL A 26 43.34 -10.33 -28.44
C VAL A 26 43.65 -9.49 -29.68
N SER A 27 43.20 -8.23 -29.71
CA SER A 27 43.60 -7.26 -30.73
C SER A 27 44.79 -6.46 -30.19
N SER A 28 45.96 -6.62 -30.80
CA SER A 28 47.17 -5.90 -30.42
C SER A 28 47.53 -4.83 -31.44
N ARG A 29 47.74 -3.59 -30.98
CA ARG A 29 48.43 -2.57 -31.77
C ARG A 29 49.39 -1.74 -30.91
N SER A 30 50.66 -2.14 -31.02
CA SER A 30 51.91 -1.38 -30.81
C SER A 30 52.24 -0.76 -29.44
N ARG A 31 53.50 -0.97 -29.05
CA ARG A 31 54.21 -0.38 -27.91
C ARG A 31 54.77 1.00 -28.26
N ASP A 32 55.10 1.79 -27.24
CA ASP A 32 56.48 2.08 -26.77
C ASP A 32 56.37 2.46 -25.27
N VAL A 33 57.13 1.95 -24.29
CA VAL A 33 58.61 1.98 -24.07
C VAL A 33 59.10 3.43 -23.94
N SER A 34 59.69 3.92 -22.83
CA SER A 34 60.36 3.23 -21.72
C SER A 34 60.30 3.99 -20.38
N THR A 35 60.46 3.23 -19.29
CA THR A 35 61.25 3.51 -18.07
C THR A 35 61.50 4.97 -17.64
N SER A 36 61.02 5.35 -16.44
CA SER A 36 61.91 5.58 -15.26
C SER A 36 61.11 5.78 -13.97
N THR A 37 61.58 5.13 -12.91
CA THR A 37 61.19 5.41 -11.52
C THR A 37 61.95 6.64 -11.01
N GLU A 38 61.27 7.54 -10.30
CA GLU A 38 61.75 8.05 -9.00
C GLU A 38 60.64 8.81 -8.27
N ALA A 39 60.67 8.73 -6.94
CA ALA A 39 59.83 9.55 -6.07
C ALA A 39 60.62 10.81 -5.68
N LEU A 40 59.93 11.91 -5.36
CA LEU A 40 60.28 12.85 -4.27
C LEU A 40 59.22 13.98 -4.14
N THR A 41 58.52 13.96 -3.00
CA THR A 41 58.22 15.06 -2.06
C THR A 41 58.03 16.52 -2.53
N SER A 42 57.06 17.20 -1.87
CA SER A 42 57.02 18.66 -1.60
C SER A 42 56.52 19.56 -2.76
N THR A 43 55.82 20.69 -2.59
CA THR A 43 55.32 21.44 -1.39
C THR A 43 54.16 22.38 -1.79
N LEU A 44 53.29 22.70 -0.82
CA LEU A 44 52.36 23.85 -0.71
C LEU A 44 52.52 25.02 -1.73
N LYS A 45 51.40 25.49 -2.32
CA LYS A 45 50.74 26.73 -1.86
C LYS A 45 49.36 26.99 -2.52
N ALA A 46 48.61 27.89 -1.90
CA ALA A 46 47.20 28.19 -2.16
C ALA A 46 46.97 29.51 -2.94
N SER A 47 45.68 29.84 -3.15
CA SER A 47 45.13 31.15 -3.57
C SER A 47 45.22 31.43 -5.09
N MET A 48 44.17 31.84 -5.80
CA MET A 48 43.20 32.89 -5.45
C MET A 48 41.80 32.70 -6.07
N THR A 49 40.82 33.33 -5.43
CA THR A 49 39.47 33.58 -5.95
C THR A 49 39.47 34.74 -6.97
N THR A 50 38.74 34.63 -8.06
CA THR A 50 38.22 35.79 -8.83
C THR A 50 36.84 35.50 -9.41
N GLN A 51 35.88 36.38 -9.09
CA GLN A 51 34.60 36.46 -9.80
C GLN A 51 34.80 37.22 -11.11
N THR A 52 34.07 36.85 -12.17
CA THR A 52 33.66 37.80 -13.22
C THR A 52 32.29 37.38 -13.76
N ALA A 53 31.37 38.34 -13.87
CA ALA A 53 30.07 38.19 -14.52
C ALA A 53 29.94 39.20 -15.69
N PHE A 54 28.89 39.04 -16.50
CA PHE A 54 28.59 39.80 -17.72
C PHE A 54 29.55 39.48 -18.90
N SER A 55 29.13 39.52 -20.18
CA SER A 55 28.07 40.34 -20.79
C SER A 55 27.22 39.61 -21.85
N SER A 56 26.10 40.24 -22.18
CA SER A 56 25.12 39.89 -23.21
C SER A 56 25.58 40.17 -24.65
N THR A 57 24.87 39.55 -25.61
CA THR A 57 24.68 40.07 -26.97
C THR A 57 23.20 40.08 -27.33
N VAL A 58 22.73 41.21 -27.83
CA VAL A 58 21.40 41.46 -28.40
C VAL A 58 21.56 41.99 -29.83
N LEU A 59 20.66 41.59 -30.73
CA LEU A 59 20.24 42.20 -32.02
C LEU A 59 19.59 41.06 -32.84
N SER A 60 18.27 40.92 -33.00
CA SER A 60 17.21 41.84 -33.47
C SER A 60 16.96 41.73 -34.99
N SER A 61 15.72 41.41 -35.34
CA SER A 61 15.06 41.85 -36.57
C SER A 61 13.55 42.00 -36.32
N THR A 62 13.06 43.22 -36.43
CA THR A 62 11.66 43.64 -36.67
C THR A 62 11.18 43.18 -38.07
N GLU A 63 9.99 43.42 -38.64
CA GLU A 63 8.74 44.22 -38.43
C GLU A 63 7.63 43.45 -39.24
N ASP A 64 6.29 43.54 -39.10
CA ASP A 64 5.31 44.16 -38.17
C ASP A 64 3.89 43.52 -38.47
N GLU A 65 2.79 44.07 -37.94
CA GLU A 65 1.36 43.87 -38.29
C GLU A 65 0.63 42.56 -37.87
N THR A 66 -0.64 42.55 -37.43
CA THR A 66 -1.65 43.60 -37.15
C THR A 66 -2.62 43.19 -36.03
N ILE A 67 -3.38 44.14 -35.48
CA ILE A 67 -4.31 43.99 -34.35
C ILE A 67 -5.71 43.55 -34.81
N THR A 68 -6.32 42.58 -34.11
CA THR A 68 -7.80 42.52 -33.98
C THR A 68 -8.21 42.16 -32.56
N VAL A 69 -8.96 43.06 -31.91
CA VAL A 69 -9.64 42.81 -30.62
C VAL A 69 -11.08 42.41 -30.90
N THR A 70 -11.57 41.33 -30.29
CA THR A 70 -12.99 41.00 -30.23
C THR A 70 -13.41 40.71 -28.79
N GLN A 71 -13.87 41.76 -28.12
CA GLN A 71 -14.70 41.65 -26.92
C GLN A 71 -16.08 41.14 -27.34
N SER A 72 -16.70 40.28 -26.53
CA SER A 72 -18.10 39.88 -26.70
C SER A 72 -18.71 39.54 -25.34
N GLU A 73 -19.23 40.57 -24.67
CA GLU A 73 -20.25 40.41 -23.64
C GLU A 73 -21.62 40.56 -24.30
N SER A 74 -22.54 39.62 -24.06
CA SER A 74 -23.97 39.88 -24.13
C SER A 74 -24.75 38.80 -23.39
N SER A 75 -25.39 39.20 -22.30
CA SER A 75 -26.32 38.37 -21.53
C SER A 75 -27.66 38.25 -22.25
N THR A 76 -28.37 37.13 -22.12
CA THR A 76 -29.83 37.15 -21.92
C THR A 76 -30.27 35.90 -21.16
N GLU A 77 -31.19 36.09 -20.22
CA GLU A 77 -31.80 35.05 -19.38
C GLU A 77 -32.85 34.23 -20.16
N THR A 78 -33.13 33.00 -19.72
CA THR A 78 -34.50 32.45 -19.71
C THR A 78 -34.58 31.32 -18.68
N SER A 79 -35.47 31.48 -17.70
CA SER A 79 -35.78 30.47 -16.70
C SER A 79 -36.73 29.40 -17.25
N ALA A 80 -36.51 28.14 -16.87
CA ALA A 80 -37.56 27.12 -16.86
C ALA A 80 -37.38 26.27 -15.59
N ALA A 81 -38.40 26.28 -14.72
CA ALA A 81 -38.41 25.49 -13.50
C ALA A 81 -38.88 24.05 -13.79
N SER A 82 -38.32 23.09 -13.06
CA SER A 82 -39.07 21.93 -12.58
C SER A 82 -38.37 21.38 -11.34
N ASP A 83 -39.16 21.10 -10.31
CA ASP A 83 -38.68 20.56 -9.04
C ASP A 83 -38.19 19.11 -9.18
N ASP A 84 -37.03 18.80 -8.59
CA ASP A 84 -36.87 17.62 -7.73
C ASP A 84 -35.73 17.88 -6.73
N VAL A 85 -36.09 18.18 -5.48
CA VAL A 85 -35.12 18.30 -4.38
C VAL A 85 -35.29 17.07 -3.48
N THR A 86 -34.55 16.01 -3.80
CA THR A 86 -34.52 14.78 -2.99
C THR A 86 -33.80 15.04 -1.65
N THR A 87 -34.50 15.63 -0.69
CA THR A 87 -33.97 15.90 0.66
C THR A 87 -34.05 14.62 1.49
N THR A 88 -32.96 13.83 1.52
CA THR A 88 -32.85 12.66 2.39
C THR A 88 -32.53 13.09 3.82
N ALA A 89 -33.55 13.54 4.55
CA ALA A 89 -33.43 13.85 5.98
C ALA A 89 -33.42 12.55 6.81
N ILE A 90 -32.22 12.09 7.20
CA ILE A 90 -32.07 10.97 8.14
C ILE A 90 -32.22 11.48 9.58
N LEU A 91 -33.46 11.57 10.05
CA LEU A 91 -33.80 11.85 11.44
C LEU A 91 -34.18 10.53 12.14
N SER A 92 -33.18 9.87 12.72
CA SER A 92 -33.39 8.71 13.60
C SER A 92 -33.87 9.16 14.98
N THR A 93 -35.12 9.59 15.06
CA THR A 93 -35.79 9.89 16.34
C THR A 93 -36.23 8.60 17.01
N THR A 94 -35.79 8.39 18.24
CA THR A 94 -36.21 7.26 19.07
C THR A 94 -37.67 7.40 19.49
N GLU A 95 -38.58 6.58 18.96
CA GLU A 95 -39.90 6.39 19.55
C GLU A 95 -40.05 4.99 20.14
N ILE A 96 -40.02 4.95 21.47
CA ILE A 96 -40.55 3.86 22.27
C ILE A 96 -42.01 4.22 22.54
N LEU A 97 -42.98 3.44 22.05
CA LEU A 97 -44.25 3.32 22.78
C LEU A 97 -45.00 2.02 22.41
N SER A 98 -45.12 1.14 23.40
CA SER A 98 -46.14 0.10 23.36
C SER A 98 -47.49 0.68 23.76
N THR A 99 -48.50 0.40 22.95
CA THR A 99 -49.93 0.29 23.26
C THR A 99 -50.35 0.39 24.74
N THR A 100 -51.44 1.12 25.04
CA THR A 100 -52.74 0.52 25.50
C THR A 100 -53.85 1.60 25.59
N ASP A 101 -55.08 1.15 25.30
CA ASP A 101 -56.37 1.86 25.28
C ASP A 101 -56.92 2.19 26.71
N PRO A 102 -57.62 3.33 26.94
CA PRO A 102 -58.25 3.62 28.23
C PRO A 102 -59.74 3.28 28.27
N ALA A 103 -60.10 2.19 28.96
CA ALA A 103 -61.48 1.88 29.35
C ALA A 103 -61.63 1.68 30.87
N THR A 104 -62.49 2.50 31.46
CA THR A 104 -62.78 2.65 32.90
C THR A 104 -63.40 1.40 33.56
N THR A 105 -63.01 1.04 34.80
CA THR A 105 -63.94 0.89 35.97
C THR A 105 -63.29 0.42 37.29
N LEU A 106 -63.54 1.19 38.36
CA LEU A 106 -63.91 0.80 39.75
C LEU A 106 -63.24 -0.41 40.48
N SER A 107 -62.54 -0.08 41.58
CA SER A 107 -62.92 -0.42 42.99
C SER A 107 -61.91 -1.19 43.89
N THR A 108 -61.77 -0.65 45.11
CA THR A 108 -61.52 -1.31 46.43
C THR A 108 -60.18 -1.97 46.81
N THR A 109 -59.50 -1.27 47.74
CA THR A 109 -58.98 -1.74 49.05
C THR A 109 -57.62 -2.49 49.15
N GLN A 110 -56.83 -2.03 50.13
CA GLN A 110 -55.50 -2.52 50.54
C GLN A 110 -55.47 -3.99 50.98
N VAL A 111 -54.37 -4.70 50.64
CA VAL A 111 -53.59 -5.53 51.59
C VAL A 111 -52.08 -5.44 51.25
N SER A 112 -51.27 -5.38 52.30
CA SER A 112 -49.81 -5.63 52.41
C SER A 112 -49.06 -6.16 51.17
N SER A 113 -47.98 -5.47 50.77
CA SER A 113 -47.03 -5.94 49.75
C SER A 113 -45.64 -6.19 50.36
N THR A 114 -45.17 -7.42 50.25
CA THR A 114 -43.77 -7.80 50.45
C THR A 114 -42.94 -7.40 49.23
N VAL A 115 -41.82 -6.72 49.46
CA VAL A 115 -40.92 -6.27 48.39
C VAL A 115 -40.08 -7.45 47.89
N GLU A 116 -40.46 -8.03 46.75
CA GLU A 116 -39.54 -8.86 45.97
C GLU A 116 -38.65 -7.96 45.11
N VAL A 117 -37.36 -7.93 45.45
CA VAL A 117 -36.34 -7.27 44.64
C VAL A 117 -36.10 -8.13 43.39
N SER A 118 -36.82 -7.82 42.32
CA SER A 118 -36.55 -8.38 41.00
C SER A 118 -35.20 -7.84 40.51
N GLY A 119 -34.15 -8.63 40.74
CA GLY A 119 -32.79 -8.30 40.31
C GLY A 119 -32.68 -8.35 38.79
N SER A 120 -32.85 -7.19 38.16
CA SER A 120 -32.58 -7.03 36.72
C SER A 120 -31.07 -7.12 36.50
N THR A 121 -30.58 -8.32 36.19
CA THR A 121 -29.18 -8.57 35.86
C THR A 121 -28.86 -7.92 34.50
N THR A 122 -28.34 -6.69 34.53
CA THR A 122 -27.85 -6.02 33.32
C THR A 122 -26.56 -6.69 32.86
N THR A 123 -26.67 -7.64 31.93
CA THR A 123 -25.51 -8.26 31.28
C THR A 123 -24.88 -7.25 30.31
N THR A 124 -23.84 -6.55 30.76
CA THR A 124 -22.98 -5.78 29.87
C THR A 124 -22.22 -6.75 28.97
N THR A 125 -22.61 -6.85 27.70
CA THR A 125 -21.82 -7.54 26.68
C THR A 125 -20.54 -6.74 26.46
N GLU A 126 -19.40 -7.24 26.95
CA GLU A 126 -18.10 -6.67 26.61
C GLU A 126 -17.90 -6.76 25.09
N ALA A 127 -17.57 -5.64 24.46
CA ALA A 127 -17.23 -5.62 23.05
C ALA A 127 -15.88 -6.32 22.86
N THR A 128 -15.89 -7.50 22.24
CA THR A 128 -14.66 -8.22 21.85
C THR A 128 -13.79 -7.29 21.02
N ALA A 129 -12.58 -7.00 21.49
CA ALA A 129 -11.61 -6.21 20.74
C ALA A 129 -11.35 -6.85 19.37
N ALA A 130 -11.40 -6.06 18.29
CA ALA A 130 -11.15 -6.56 16.95
C ALA A 130 -9.73 -7.10 16.84
N THR A 131 -9.58 -8.33 16.33
CA THR A 131 -8.27 -8.96 16.13
C THR A 131 -7.50 -8.20 15.04
N GLN A 132 -6.39 -7.58 15.41
CA GLN A 132 -5.54 -6.83 14.48
C GLN A 132 -4.43 -7.73 13.92
N TYR A 133 -4.50 -8.06 12.62
CA TYR A 133 -3.58 -8.98 11.96
C TYR A 133 -2.32 -8.32 11.37
N ILE A 134 -2.37 -7.02 11.09
CA ILE A 134 -1.29 -6.15 10.61
C ILE A 134 -1.31 -4.82 11.37
N LEU A 135 -0.20 -4.09 11.40
CA LEU A 135 -0.12 -2.76 12.05
C LEU A 135 0.07 -1.66 11.00
N ASN A 136 -0.43 -0.45 11.28
CA ASN A 136 -0.26 0.74 10.45
C ASN A 136 -0.61 0.48 8.96
N GLY A 137 -1.73 -0.20 8.71
CA GLY A 137 -2.21 -0.46 7.34
C GLY A 137 -2.75 0.82 6.66
N GLU A 138 -3.15 1.77 7.50
CA GLU A 138 -3.63 3.11 7.21
C GLU A 138 -2.52 4.15 7.00
N PHE A 139 -1.25 3.85 7.31
CA PHE A 139 -0.12 4.80 7.23
C PHE A 139 -0.28 6.10 8.07
N ASP A 140 -1.18 6.08 9.06
CA ASP A 140 -1.48 7.25 9.90
C ASP A 140 -0.57 7.39 11.12
N ASP A 141 0.19 6.36 11.51
CA ASP A 141 1.28 6.56 12.45
C ASP A 141 2.35 7.44 11.78
N GLU A 142 3.00 8.35 12.51
CA GLU A 142 3.98 9.32 11.97
C GLU A 142 5.30 8.68 11.46
N ILE A 143 5.30 7.36 11.26
CA ILE A 143 6.37 6.50 10.78
C ILE A 143 5.78 5.48 9.79
N THR A 144 6.58 5.00 8.83
CA THR A 144 6.14 3.97 7.88
C THR A 144 6.21 2.54 8.44
N ALA A 145 6.85 2.34 9.61
CA ALA A 145 6.94 1.03 10.25
C ALA A 145 5.54 0.48 10.63
N PRO A 146 5.32 -0.85 10.58
CA PRO A 146 6.29 -1.91 10.35
C PRO A 146 6.55 -2.20 8.85
N TRP A 147 6.00 -1.42 7.91
CA TRP A 147 6.24 -1.65 6.49
C TRP A 147 7.71 -1.48 6.13
N GLN A 148 8.19 -2.40 5.30
CA GLN A 148 9.56 -2.44 4.81
C GLN A 148 9.55 -2.55 3.30
N LEU A 149 10.54 -1.94 2.65
CA LEU A 149 10.81 -2.18 1.23
C LEU A 149 11.40 -3.58 1.01
N VAL A 150 11.06 -4.20 -0.12
CA VAL A 150 11.76 -5.39 -0.63
C VAL A 150 12.95 -4.98 -1.52
N ASN A 151 12.78 -3.95 -2.34
CA ASN A 151 13.73 -3.49 -3.36
C ASN A 151 14.39 -2.15 -2.98
N ASP A 152 15.37 -1.71 -3.78
CA ASP A 152 15.96 -0.38 -3.66
C ASP A 152 14.90 0.73 -3.88
N GLY A 153 14.96 1.76 -3.04
CA GLY A 153 14.01 2.87 -3.06
C GLY A 153 13.95 3.61 -1.72
N THR A 154 12.86 4.34 -1.49
CA THR A 154 12.52 4.91 -0.16
C THR A 154 11.01 4.85 0.01
N LEU A 155 10.56 4.36 1.17
CA LEU A 155 9.16 4.37 1.60
C LEU A 155 8.99 5.54 2.57
N ALA A 156 8.21 6.53 2.16
CA ALA A 156 7.92 7.75 2.93
C ALA A 156 6.41 7.85 3.24
N LEU A 157 6.03 8.81 4.08
CA LEU A 157 4.62 9.19 4.25
C LEU A 157 4.28 10.38 3.35
N ASP A 158 3.14 10.32 2.66
CA ASP A 158 2.57 11.43 1.91
C ASP A 158 1.21 11.83 2.49
N ALA A 159 1.16 13.01 3.14
CA ALA A 159 -0.06 13.58 3.70
C ALA A 159 -0.92 14.33 2.66
N THR A 160 -0.41 14.51 1.43
CA THR A 160 -1.07 15.24 0.34
C THR A 160 -1.88 14.29 -0.54
N ILE A 161 -1.25 13.21 -1.00
CA ILE A 161 -1.88 12.16 -1.81
C ILE A 161 -2.14 10.97 -0.89
N LYS A 162 -3.40 10.79 -0.53
CA LYS A 162 -3.89 9.69 0.31
C LYS A 162 -5.29 9.26 -0.12
N HIS A 163 -5.70 8.07 0.28
CA HIS A 163 -7.03 7.52 0.06
C HIS A 163 -7.98 7.94 1.20
N ASP A 164 -7.54 7.76 2.44
CA ASP A 164 -8.27 8.16 3.66
C ASP A 164 -7.27 8.70 4.70
N GLY A 165 -7.73 9.02 5.91
CA GLY A 165 -6.86 9.28 7.07
C GLY A 165 -6.00 10.55 6.98
N ARG A 166 -4.81 10.47 7.56
CA ARG A 166 -3.78 11.52 7.65
C ARG A 166 -2.73 11.40 6.54
N SER A 167 -2.29 10.20 6.17
CA SER A 167 -1.21 9.97 5.19
C SER A 167 -1.36 8.64 4.43
N SER A 168 -0.61 8.48 3.34
CA SER A 168 -0.38 7.18 2.69
C SER A 168 1.11 6.83 2.64
N GLY A 169 1.45 5.58 2.34
CA GLY A 169 2.83 5.15 2.06
C GLY A 169 3.21 5.45 0.61
N HIS A 170 4.18 6.34 0.38
CA HIS A 170 4.67 6.75 -0.94
C HIS A 170 6.04 6.15 -1.27
N LEU A 171 6.23 5.72 -2.53
CA LEU A 171 7.48 5.22 -3.10
C LEU A 171 7.68 5.76 -4.52
N THR A 172 8.93 5.84 -4.95
CA THR A 172 9.32 6.12 -6.34
C THR A 172 10.33 5.06 -6.81
N SER A 173 9.93 4.16 -7.73
CA SER A 173 10.79 3.09 -8.29
C SER A 173 10.18 2.47 -9.57
N GLU A 174 10.94 1.64 -10.28
CA GLU A 174 10.46 0.78 -11.37
C GLU A 174 9.69 -0.45 -10.85
N THR A 175 9.98 -0.89 -9.61
CA THR A 175 9.48 -2.16 -9.07
C THR A 175 9.23 -1.99 -7.57
N ASN A 176 8.02 -1.56 -7.22
CA ASN A 176 7.66 -1.05 -5.89
C ASN A 176 7.01 -2.14 -5.04
N TYR A 177 7.74 -2.69 -4.07
CA TYR A 177 7.23 -3.77 -3.21
C TYR A 177 7.42 -3.40 -1.75
N ILE A 178 6.31 -3.35 -1.01
CA ILE A 178 6.27 -3.20 0.44
C ILE A 178 5.81 -4.49 1.11
N TRP A 179 6.28 -4.73 2.33
CA TRP A 179 5.85 -5.89 3.11
C TRP A 179 5.87 -5.64 4.61
N GLN A 180 5.10 -6.43 5.36
CA GLN A 180 5.20 -6.55 6.81
C GLN A 180 4.90 -7.99 7.27
N PRO A 181 5.40 -8.44 8.44
CA PRO A 181 4.93 -9.68 9.06
C PRO A 181 3.49 -9.54 9.56
N PHE A 182 2.75 -10.66 9.58
CA PHE A 182 1.47 -10.73 10.30
C PHE A 182 1.70 -10.90 11.80
N ASN A 183 0.82 -10.30 12.62
CA ASN A 183 0.86 -10.42 14.07
C ASN A 183 0.63 -11.86 14.57
N SER A 184 -0.42 -12.53 14.06
CA SER A 184 -0.75 -13.93 14.37
C SER A 184 -1.83 -14.45 13.43
N LEU A 185 -1.54 -15.54 12.70
CA LEU A 185 -2.52 -16.24 11.85
C LEU A 185 -2.60 -17.72 12.23
N GLN A 186 -3.77 -18.32 11.96
CA GLN A 186 -4.08 -19.72 12.26
C GLN A 186 -4.14 -20.55 10.98
N ALA A 187 -3.74 -21.83 11.10
CA ALA A 187 -3.81 -22.76 9.98
C ALA A 187 -5.27 -23.10 9.63
N GLY A 188 -5.59 -23.13 8.34
CA GLY A 188 -6.92 -23.44 7.82
C GLY A 188 -7.94 -22.30 7.88
N VAL A 189 -7.59 -21.15 8.46
CA VAL A 189 -8.41 -19.93 8.41
C VAL A 189 -8.13 -19.18 7.10
N THR A 190 -9.17 -18.64 6.48
CA THR A 190 -9.06 -17.79 5.29
C THR A 190 -9.14 -16.35 5.72
N TYR A 191 -8.08 -15.59 5.44
CA TYR A 191 -8.02 -14.17 5.74
C TYR A 191 -8.28 -13.37 4.48
N SER A 192 -9.29 -12.50 4.49
CA SER A 192 -9.53 -11.50 3.45
C SER A 192 -8.48 -10.41 3.58
N VAL A 193 -7.85 -10.01 2.47
CA VAL A 193 -6.89 -8.91 2.41
C VAL A 193 -7.34 -7.92 1.36
N SER A 194 -7.28 -6.63 1.67
CA SER A 194 -7.39 -5.59 0.64
C SER A 194 -6.45 -4.43 0.90
N ALA A 195 -6.12 -3.69 -0.16
CA ALA A 195 -5.34 -2.47 -0.10
C ALA A 195 -5.86 -1.50 -1.16
N TRP A 196 -5.72 -0.20 -0.90
CA TRP A 196 -5.89 0.83 -1.92
C TRP A 196 -4.52 1.20 -2.47
N VAL A 197 -4.41 1.19 -3.80
CA VAL A 197 -3.18 1.53 -4.51
C VAL A 197 -3.45 2.64 -5.52
N ARG A 198 -2.46 3.51 -5.71
CA ARG A 198 -2.46 4.55 -6.73
C ARG A 198 -1.08 4.57 -7.37
N THR A 199 -1.02 4.72 -8.68
CA THR A 199 0.24 4.63 -9.44
C THR A 199 0.39 5.78 -10.43
N GLY A 200 1.62 6.01 -10.89
CA GLY A 200 1.91 6.73 -12.12
C GLY A 200 1.37 6.02 -13.37
N SER A 201 1.67 6.59 -14.53
CA SER A 201 1.19 6.10 -15.84
C SER A 201 2.05 5.00 -16.47
N GLY A 202 3.26 4.78 -15.95
CA GLY A 202 4.14 3.69 -16.38
C GLY A 202 3.83 2.32 -15.75
N CYS A 203 2.88 2.24 -14.81
CA CYS A 203 2.54 1.00 -14.09
C CYS A 203 1.27 0.34 -14.66
N ASP A 204 1.32 -0.97 -14.89
CA ASP A 204 0.24 -1.76 -15.48
C ASP A 204 -0.22 -2.93 -14.59
N GLN A 205 0.58 -3.31 -13.58
CA GLN A 205 0.27 -4.41 -12.67
C GLN A 205 0.46 -4.03 -11.20
N ALA A 206 -0.47 -4.50 -10.36
CA ALA A 206 -0.37 -4.55 -8.91
C ALA A 206 -0.51 -5.99 -8.43
N SER A 207 -0.07 -6.30 -7.20
CA SER A 207 -0.19 -7.65 -6.66
C SER A 207 -0.26 -7.70 -5.13
N ILE A 208 -0.89 -8.76 -4.59
CA ILE A 208 -0.95 -9.07 -3.15
C ILE A 208 -0.47 -10.50 -2.94
N TRP A 209 0.62 -10.69 -2.18
CA TRP A 209 1.20 -12.01 -1.90
C TRP A 209 1.21 -12.31 -0.39
N CYS A 210 0.92 -13.56 -0.06
CA CYS A 210 0.91 -14.10 1.30
C CYS A 210 2.14 -15.01 1.47
N GLY A 211 3.22 -14.48 2.04
CA GLY A 211 4.50 -15.19 2.21
C GLY A 211 4.57 -16.04 3.47
N TYR A 212 5.53 -16.97 3.49
CA TYR A 212 5.99 -17.72 4.68
C TYR A 212 7.46 -18.13 4.52
N ASN A 213 8.10 -18.60 5.58
CA ASN A 213 9.45 -19.17 5.54
C ASN A 213 9.48 -20.46 4.69
N GLY A 214 9.73 -20.33 3.40
CA GLY A 214 9.70 -21.42 2.43
C GLY A 214 9.01 -21.09 1.11
N GLY A 215 8.40 -19.91 0.99
CA GLY A 215 7.88 -19.39 -0.28
C GLY A 215 6.57 -18.62 -0.13
N THR A 216 5.76 -18.66 -1.20
CA THR A 216 4.46 -17.98 -1.28
C THR A 216 3.34 -18.99 -1.05
N ALA A 217 2.38 -18.67 -0.18
CA ALA A 217 1.18 -19.48 0.04
C ALA A 217 0.07 -19.14 -0.98
N GLN A 218 -0.16 -17.85 -1.21
CA GLN A 218 -1.09 -17.31 -2.21
C GLN A 218 -0.47 -16.06 -2.85
N GLN A 219 -0.74 -15.83 -4.13
CA GLN A 219 -0.43 -14.61 -4.87
C GLN A 219 -1.59 -14.32 -5.82
N MET A 220 -1.93 -13.05 -5.98
CA MET A 220 -2.86 -12.58 -7.00
C MET A 220 -2.33 -11.27 -7.57
N ASP A 221 -2.43 -11.14 -8.88
CA ASP A 221 -1.99 -9.98 -9.65
C ASP A 221 -3.22 -9.31 -10.30
N PHE A 222 -3.19 -7.99 -10.42
CA PHE A 222 -4.31 -7.14 -10.82
C PHE A 222 -3.83 -6.16 -11.89
N SER A 223 -4.62 -5.95 -12.95
CA SER A 223 -4.34 -4.88 -13.91
C SER A 223 -4.65 -3.52 -13.30
N ILE A 224 -3.75 -2.56 -13.44
CA ILE A 224 -4.01 -1.15 -13.15
C ILE A 224 -4.87 -0.59 -14.29
N SER A 225 -6.09 -0.13 -13.96
CA SER A 225 -7.08 0.29 -14.95
C SER A 225 -6.97 1.77 -15.32
N SER A 226 -6.47 2.60 -14.42
CA SER A 226 -6.24 4.03 -14.64
C SER A 226 -5.10 4.57 -13.78
N ALA A 227 -4.20 5.32 -14.42
CA ALA A 227 -3.13 6.03 -13.74
C ALA A 227 -3.69 7.17 -12.87
N ASN A 228 -2.97 7.53 -11.82
CA ASN A 228 -3.24 8.66 -10.93
C ASN A 228 -4.58 8.61 -10.16
N THR A 229 -5.26 7.47 -10.17
CA THR A 229 -6.51 7.19 -9.41
C THR A 229 -6.29 6.10 -8.38
N TRP A 230 -7.02 6.17 -7.26
CA TRP A 230 -7.06 5.07 -6.29
C TRP A 230 -7.87 3.89 -6.84
N GLN A 231 -7.28 2.70 -6.80
CA GLN A 231 -7.89 1.43 -7.16
C GLN A 231 -7.76 0.46 -5.98
N GLN A 232 -8.86 -0.19 -5.58
CA GLN A 232 -8.80 -1.25 -4.57
C GLN A 232 -8.33 -2.55 -5.23
N ILE A 233 -7.42 -3.25 -4.56
CA ILE A 233 -6.98 -4.60 -4.88
C ILE A 233 -7.26 -5.52 -3.69
N SER A 234 -7.62 -6.78 -3.95
CA SER A 234 -8.02 -7.70 -2.87
C SER A 234 -7.73 -9.16 -3.20
N ASN A 235 -7.25 -9.89 -2.19
CA ASN A 235 -6.87 -11.30 -2.28
C ASN A 235 -7.25 -12.02 -0.97
N PHE A 236 -7.05 -13.33 -0.92
CA PHE A 236 -7.17 -14.11 0.30
C PHE A 236 -5.82 -14.72 0.69
N CYS A 237 -5.52 -14.74 1.98
CA CYS A 237 -4.42 -15.53 2.53
C CYS A 237 -5.00 -16.75 3.25
N ASN A 238 -4.61 -17.95 2.84
CA ASN A 238 -4.88 -19.20 3.55
C ASN A 238 -3.57 -19.96 3.73
N TYR A 239 -3.29 -20.35 4.97
CA TYR A 239 -2.07 -21.07 5.33
C TYR A 239 -2.42 -22.45 5.88
N ASN A 240 -1.69 -23.47 5.44
CA ASN A 240 -1.76 -24.81 6.02
C ASN A 240 -0.86 -24.94 7.26
N GLN A 241 -1.03 -26.04 8.01
CA GLN A 241 -0.33 -26.26 9.28
C GLN A 241 1.20 -26.27 9.14
N ALA A 242 1.75 -26.73 8.00
CA ALA A 242 3.19 -26.74 7.77
C ALA A 242 3.74 -25.34 7.46
N GLN A 243 2.98 -24.51 6.74
CA GLN A 243 3.35 -23.13 6.45
C GLN A 243 3.33 -22.27 7.73
N VAL A 244 2.30 -22.40 8.57
CA VAL A 244 2.25 -21.73 9.88
C VAL A 244 3.39 -22.20 10.79
N ALA A 245 3.70 -23.50 10.80
CA ALA A 245 4.80 -24.05 11.59
C ALA A 245 6.20 -23.61 11.11
N ALA A 246 6.36 -23.25 9.83
CA ALA A 246 7.60 -22.67 9.32
C ALA A 246 7.80 -21.20 9.77
N GLY A 247 6.71 -20.50 10.09
CA GLY A 247 6.72 -19.10 10.52
C GLY A 247 7.03 -18.13 9.38
N GLY A 248 7.40 -16.90 9.73
CA GLY A 248 7.69 -15.83 8.75
C GLY A 248 6.48 -15.44 7.90
N LEU A 249 5.27 -15.59 8.45
CA LEU A 249 4.04 -15.23 7.75
C LEU A 249 4.02 -13.72 7.49
N SER A 250 3.90 -13.33 6.24
CA SER A 250 4.03 -11.93 5.82
C SER A 250 3.08 -11.56 4.68
N LEU A 251 2.65 -10.31 4.69
CA LEU A 251 1.90 -9.67 3.62
C LEU A 251 2.86 -8.87 2.75
N TYR A 252 2.82 -9.08 1.44
CA TYR A 252 3.47 -8.25 0.43
C TYR A 252 2.41 -7.56 -0.43
N ILE A 253 2.68 -6.32 -0.80
CA ILE A 253 1.94 -5.58 -1.81
C ILE A 253 2.94 -5.04 -2.82
N GLY A 254 2.75 -5.38 -4.09
CA GLY A 254 3.64 -5.02 -5.19
C GLY A 254 2.95 -4.14 -6.23
N ILE A 255 3.73 -3.29 -6.89
CA ILE A 255 3.39 -2.58 -8.13
C ILE A 255 4.58 -2.72 -9.09
N ASP A 256 4.30 -3.21 -10.30
CA ASP A 256 5.29 -3.29 -11.37
C ASP A 256 5.06 -2.16 -12.38
N CYS A 257 6.15 -1.49 -12.76
CA CYS A 257 6.14 -0.36 -13.67
C CYS A 257 7.20 -0.53 -14.78
N MET A 258 6.91 -0.06 -15.97
CA MET A 258 7.84 -0.06 -17.12
C MET A 258 8.95 0.99 -16.99
N THR A 259 8.78 1.95 -16.08
CA THR A 259 9.64 3.10 -15.81
C THR A 259 9.60 3.43 -14.32
N THR A 260 10.56 4.23 -13.84
CA THR A 260 10.49 4.80 -12.48
C THR A 260 9.26 5.69 -12.37
N GLU A 261 8.28 5.26 -11.57
CA GLU A 261 7.03 5.96 -11.34
C GLU A 261 6.79 6.15 -9.83
N ASP A 262 5.98 7.15 -9.48
CA ASP A 262 5.46 7.29 -8.13
C ASP A 262 4.30 6.31 -7.88
N THR A 263 4.30 5.69 -6.71
CA THR A 263 3.26 4.75 -6.26
C THR A 263 2.90 5.04 -4.80
N TRP A 264 1.62 4.85 -4.47
CA TRP A 264 1.09 5.06 -3.13
C TRP A 264 0.25 3.86 -2.69
N PHE A 265 0.36 3.52 -1.41
CA PHE A 265 -0.32 2.43 -0.73
C PHE A 265 -1.05 2.96 0.50
N ASP A 266 -2.30 2.55 0.70
CA ASP A 266 -3.16 3.11 1.76
C ASP A 266 -4.23 2.08 2.17
N SER A 267 -4.81 2.28 3.34
CA SER A 267 -6.05 1.63 3.78
C SER A 267 -5.97 0.10 3.69
N VAL A 268 -4.81 -0.46 4.02
CA VAL A 268 -4.55 -1.90 3.98
C VAL A 268 -5.29 -2.57 5.13
N THR A 269 -6.09 -3.58 4.80
CA THR A 269 -6.96 -4.28 5.74
C THR A 269 -6.79 -5.78 5.63
N VAL A 270 -6.88 -6.45 6.78
CA VAL A 270 -6.84 -7.92 6.89
C VAL A 270 -7.91 -8.33 7.90
N SER A 271 -8.75 -9.31 7.55
CA SER A 271 -9.82 -9.83 8.41
C SER A 271 -10.01 -11.34 8.20
N ALA A 272 -10.59 -12.03 9.19
CA ALA A 272 -10.92 -13.46 9.16
C ALA A 272 -12.43 -13.69 9.09
#